data_AF-A0AAY4AMN7-F1
#
_entry.id   AF-A0AAY4AMN7-F1
#
_cell.length_a   1.000
_cell.length_b   1.000
_cell.length_c   1.000
_cell.angle_alpha   90.00
_cell.angle_beta   90.00
_cell.angle_gamma   90.00
#
_symmetry.space_group_name_H-M   'P 1'
#
loop_
_entity.id
_entity.type
_entity.pdbx_description
1 polymer ?
#
loop_
_entity_poly.entity_id
_entity_poly.type
_entity_poly.pdbx_seq_one_letter_code
_entity_poly.pdbx_strand_id
1 'polypeptide(L)'
;MNPFAVALLFLGLVCISRQNNIITWCTVTDAEEQKCLDLAGNATAHNIRGKLQCTRALNPTDCMLKIKNGSADAAVMYPDEIYTAGFCHGLEVAAGESFNGEDGISYYVVALARRSSGDLSLLEMHERSSCHPGIRTTVGWTVPIGFLVNTSQISVDEQCNFPYVVGDFFGYSCVPGVKDPEHDPKGNNPKNLCEACIGDDNDRHICANNPRERHYGEAGALRCVAENLGDVAFVKHTTVFDNINGRNQESWALDLELEDLKLLCPDGKDASLFDHQRCHLAVVPANAVVVRPSDKCRVYKFLERVQNVFGNATQGFSLFSSRGYGAKDVLFSDATQKMLRVLGSYTSWLGSSYTTVLQAFECEGLC
;
A
#
# COMPACT_ATOMS: atom_id res chain seq x y z
N MET A 1 -31.00 55.59 -0.41
CA MET A 1 -29.67 55.01 -0.65
C MET A 1 -29.02 54.73 0.69
N ASN A 2 -29.00 53.48 1.14
CA ASN A 2 -28.27 53.06 2.32
C ASN A 2 -27.91 51.58 2.14
N PRO A 3 -26.64 51.22 1.91
CA PRO A 3 -26.25 49.85 1.61
C PRO A 3 -25.98 49.11 2.91
N PHE A 4 -26.83 48.15 3.27
CA PHE A 4 -26.48 47.13 4.25
C PHE A 4 -25.59 46.09 3.56
N ALA A 5 -24.27 46.28 3.66
CA ALA A 5 -23.30 45.25 3.33
C ALA A 5 -23.27 44.22 4.47
N VAL A 6 -23.84 43.04 4.23
CA VAL A 6 -23.67 41.88 5.11
C VAL A 6 -22.25 41.36 4.89
N ALA A 7 -21.34 41.71 5.79
CA ALA A 7 -20.01 41.11 5.83
C ALA A 7 -20.14 39.68 6.38
N LEU A 8 -20.19 38.70 5.47
CA LEU A 8 -19.96 37.29 5.80
C LEU A 8 -18.48 37.14 6.22
N LEU A 9 -18.22 37.22 7.52
CA LEU A 9 -16.98 36.77 8.12
C LEU A 9 -16.89 35.25 7.88
N PHE A 10 -16.13 34.86 6.86
CA PHE A 10 -15.54 33.52 6.82
C PHE A 10 -14.65 33.40 8.05
N LEU A 11 -15.18 32.87 9.16
CA LEU A 11 -14.36 32.26 10.19
C LEU A 11 -13.67 31.07 9.53
N GLY A 12 -12.52 31.32 8.90
CA GLY A 12 -11.54 30.27 8.72
C GLY A 12 -11.32 29.66 10.09
N LEU A 13 -11.47 28.34 10.21
CA LEU A 13 -11.12 27.58 11.40
C LEU A 13 -9.63 27.81 11.70
N VAL A 14 -9.33 28.90 12.39
CA VAL A 14 -8.04 29.13 13.02
C VAL A 14 -7.95 28.04 14.08
N CYS A 15 -7.12 27.04 13.81
CA CYS A 15 -6.84 25.97 14.76
C CYS A 15 -6.20 26.58 16.02
N ILE A 16 -7.02 26.87 17.03
CA ILE A 16 -6.56 27.25 18.36
C ILE A 16 -6.12 25.95 19.05
N SER A 17 -4.85 25.60 18.90
CA SER A 17 -4.24 24.47 19.63
C SER A 17 -3.95 24.90 21.06
N ARG A 18 -4.64 24.30 22.04
CA ARG A 18 -4.19 24.31 23.44
C ARG A 18 -2.88 23.52 23.53
N GLN A 19 -1.89 24.13 24.16
CA GLN A 19 -0.50 23.67 24.21
C GLN A 19 -0.34 22.33 24.94
N ASN A 20 -0.41 21.22 24.20
CA ASN A 20 0.46 20.10 24.48
C ASN A 20 1.42 19.97 23.29
N ASN A 21 2.67 20.37 23.46
CA ASN A 21 3.66 20.39 22.36
C ASN A 21 4.34 19.02 22.16
N ILE A 22 3.92 17.98 22.90
CA ILE A 22 4.51 16.64 22.84
C ILE A 22 3.73 15.77 21.86
N ILE A 23 4.38 15.26 20.81
CA ILE A 23 3.81 14.28 19.90
C ILE A 23 4.42 12.91 20.24
N THR A 24 3.57 11.94 20.56
CA THR A 24 4.00 10.55 20.75
C THR A 24 3.81 9.78 19.44
N TRP A 25 4.90 9.50 18.74
CA TRP A 25 4.89 8.69 17.52
C TRP A 25 4.91 7.21 17.85
N CYS A 26 4.05 6.45 17.21
CA CYS A 26 3.98 5.01 17.38
C CYS A 26 4.69 4.28 16.24
N THR A 27 5.47 3.25 16.59
CA THR A 27 6.31 2.45 15.69
C THR A 27 6.04 0.97 15.91
N VAL A 28 6.28 0.13 14.90
CA VAL A 28 5.99 -1.32 14.96
C VAL A 28 7.25 -2.19 14.87
N THR A 29 8.38 -1.64 14.39
CA THR A 29 9.68 -2.35 14.33
C THR A 29 10.78 -1.70 15.16
N ASP A 30 11.85 -2.46 15.44
CA ASP A 30 13.07 -1.95 16.09
C ASP A 30 13.72 -0.82 15.27
N ALA A 31 13.75 -0.99 13.95
CA ALA A 31 14.33 -0.01 13.04
C ALA A 31 13.56 1.31 13.09
N GLU A 32 12.23 1.24 13.08
CA GLU A 32 11.36 2.43 13.18
C GLU A 32 11.48 3.13 14.52
N GLU A 33 11.49 2.37 15.62
CA GLU A 33 11.65 2.92 16.96
C GLU A 33 12.99 3.65 17.08
N GLN A 34 14.08 3.04 16.58
CA GLN A 34 15.40 3.65 16.58
C GLN A 34 15.43 4.94 15.73
N LYS A 35 14.90 4.91 14.50
CA LYS A 35 14.84 6.10 13.64
C LYS A 35 13.98 7.20 14.25
N CYS A 36 12.92 6.85 14.97
CA CYS A 36 12.07 7.82 15.67
C CYS A 36 12.83 8.49 16.81
N LEU A 37 13.59 7.71 17.60
CA LEU A 37 14.41 8.24 18.69
C LEU A 37 15.51 9.17 18.18
N ASP A 38 16.15 8.80 17.06
CA ASP A 38 17.14 9.64 16.39
C ASP A 38 16.52 10.94 15.88
N LEU A 39 15.33 10.86 15.27
CA LEU A 39 14.57 12.04 14.86
C LEU A 39 14.25 12.94 16.06
N ALA A 40 13.82 12.36 17.19
CA ALA A 40 13.52 13.12 18.40
C ALA A 40 14.76 13.84 18.95
N GLY A 41 15.91 13.17 18.95
CA GLY A 41 17.19 13.76 19.35
C GLY A 41 17.62 14.90 18.43
N ASN A 42 17.57 14.68 17.11
CA ASN A 42 17.94 15.70 16.11
C ASN A 42 16.99 16.90 16.13
N ALA A 43 15.67 16.68 16.23
CA ALA A 43 14.71 17.76 16.34
C ALA A 43 14.95 18.63 17.59
N THR A 44 15.33 18.01 18.71
CA THR A 44 15.68 18.72 19.95
C THR A 44 16.98 19.51 19.78
N ALA A 45 18.02 18.91 19.20
CA ALA A 45 19.31 19.57 18.95
C ALA A 45 19.18 20.79 18.02
N HIS A 46 18.25 20.75 17.06
CA HIS A 46 17.96 21.84 16.14
C HIS A 46 16.92 22.85 16.67
N ASN A 47 16.51 22.74 17.95
CA ASN A 47 15.49 23.60 18.57
C ASN A 47 14.16 23.67 17.78
N ILE A 48 13.79 22.57 17.12
CA ILE A 48 12.52 22.48 16.39
C ILE A 48 11.38 22.57 17.40
N ARG A 49 10.43 23.48 17.17
CA ARG A 49 9.28 23.64 18.06
C ARG A 49 8.41 22.38 18.09
N GLY A 50 8.29 21.79 19.27
CA GLY A 50 7.56 20.54 19.52
C GLY A 50 8.51 19.49 20.10
N LYS A 51 8.01 18.62 20.99
CA LYS A 51 8.79 17.50 21.53
C LYS A 51 8.28 16.22 20.89
N LEU A 52 9.16 15.39 20.36
CA LEU A 52 8.83 14.05 19.89
C LEU A 52 9.11 13.03 20.98
N GLN A 53 8.19 12.09 21.16
CA GLN A 53 8.37 10.86 21.93
C GLN A 53 8.06 9.69 21.01
N CYS A 54 8.64 8.53 21.30
CA CYS A 54 8.46 7.31 20.52
C CYS A 54 7.89 6.23 21.43
N THR A 55 6.94 5.46 20.94
CA THR A 55 6.39 4.29 21.63
C THR A 55 6.25 3.14 20.65
N ARG A 56 6.66 1.94 21.09
CA ARG A 56 6.51 0.74 20.29
C ARG A 56 5.15 0.07 20.50
N ALA A 57 4.54 -0.36 19.41
CA ALA A 57 3.38 -1.23 19.37
C ALA A 57 3.77 -2.63 18.88
N LEU A 58 2.89 -3.60 19.11
CA LEU A 58 3.10 -4.99 18.65
C LEU A 58 2.92 -5.13 17.14
N ASN A 59 1.96 -4.39 16.58
CA ASN A 59 1.58 -4.41 15.17
C ASN A 59 0.79 -3.13 14.83
N PRO A 60 0.44 -2.89 13.56
CA PRO A 60 -0.30 -1.69 13.14
C PRO A 60 -1.63 -1.51 13.88
N THR A 61 -2.38 -2.58 14.14
CA THR A 61 -3.66 -2.52 14.87
C THR A 61 -3.49 -2.08 16.33
N ASP A 62 -2.49 -2.59 17.06
CA ASP A 62 -2.16 -2.11 18.40
C ASP A 62 -1.77 -0.62 18.37
N CYS A 63 -1.07 -0.20 17.32
CA CYS A 63 -0.73 1.20 17.09
C CYS A 63 -1.99 2.08 16.89
N MET A 64 -2.95 1.62 16.10
CA MET A 64 -4.26 2.29 15.94
C MET A 64 -5.00 2.40 17.27
N LEU A 65 -5.02 1.34 18.09
CA LEU A 65 -5.65 1.35 19.41
C LEU A 65 -4.96 2.33 20.37
N LYS A 66 -3.63 2.39 20.36
CA LYS A 66 -2.87 3.38 21.15
C LYS A 66 -3.19 4.81 20.72
N ILE A 67 -3.31 5.08 19.42
CA ILE A 67 -3.73 6.38 18.90
C ILE A 67 -5.17 6.68 19.33
N LYS A 68 -6.10 5.75 19.16
CA LYS A 68 -7.50 5.92 19.60
C LYS A 68 -7.61 6.25 21.09
N ASN A 69 -6.84 5.55 21.92
CA ASN A 69 -6.90 5.66 23.39
C ASN A 69 -6.05 6.80 23.97
N GLY A 70 -5.28 7.52 23.16
CA GLY A 70 -4.48 8.66 23.63
C GLY A 70 -3.09 8.31 24.18
N SER A 71 -2.64 7.05 24.06
CA SER A 71 -1.30 6.63 24.47
C SER A 71 -0.24 6.79 23.36
N ALA A 72 -0.68 6.99 22.11
CA ALA A 72 0.09 7.51 21.00
C ALA A 72 -0.69 8.62 20.30
N ASP A 73 -0.04 9.44 19.46
CA ASP A 73 -0.67 10.55 18.74
C ASP A 73 -0.72 10.35 17.23
N ALA A 74 0.30 9.68 16.68
CA ALA A 74 0.48 9.53 15.24
C ALA A 74 1.26 8.27 14.90
N ALA A 75 1.02 7.70 13.72
CA ALA A 75 1.86 6.71 13.08
C ALA A 75 1.70 6.82 11.56
N VAL A 76 2.70 6.38 10.80
CA VAL A 76 2.54 6.16 9.35
C VAL A 76 1.84 4.83 9.16
N MET A 77 0.88 4.80 8.24
CA MET A 77 0.12 3.59 7.90
C MET A 77 0.01 3.46 6.39
N TYR A 78 -0.02 2.20 5.93
CA TYR A 78 -0.29 1.84 4.54
C TYR A 78 -1.77 2.11 4.17
N PRO A 79 -2.12 2.21 2.88
CA PRO A 79 -3.49 2.47 2.45
C PRO A 79 -4.56 1.53 3.06
N ASP A 80 -4.29 0.23 3.14
CA ASP A 80 -5.18 -0.78 3.69
C ASP A 80 -5.40 -0.54 5.20
N GLU A 81 -4.32 -0.19 5.92
CA GLU A 81 -4.34 0.14 7.35
C GLU A 81 -5.05 1.47 7.63
N ILE A 82 -4.92 2.48 6.74
CA ILE A 82 -5.65 3.75 6.84
C ILE A 82 -7.15 3.51 6.81
N TYR A 83 -7.62 2.58 5.99
CA TYR A 83 -9.03 2.19 5.95
C TYR A 83 -9.49 1.61 7.27
N THR A 84 -8.78 0.60 7.79
CA THR A 84 -9.07 0.00 9.09
C THR A 84 -9.05 1.03 10.22
N ALA A 85 -8.05 1.93 10.23
CA ALA A 85 -7.94 2.99 11.22
C ALA A 85 -9.13 3.97 11.18
N GLY A 86 -9.57 4.36 9.98
CA GLY A 86 -10.73 5.24 9.82
C GLY A 86 -12.05 4.54 10.18
N PHE A 87 -12.28 3.38 9.57
CA PHE A 87 -13.52 2.61 9.68
C PHE A 87 -13.75 2.04 11.09
N CYS A 88 -12.76 1.35 11.66
CA CYS A 88 -12.90 0.67 12.95
C CYS A 88 -12.65 1.55 14.16
N HIS A 89 -11.87 2.63 13.98
CA HIS A 89 -11.32 3.38 15.10
C HIS A 89 -11.61 4.88 15.05
N GLY A 90 -12.27 5.37 13.99
CA GLY A 90 -12.62 6.79 13.85
C GLY A 90 -11.39 7.70 13.76
N LEU A 91 -10.26 7.15 13.30
CA LEU A 91 -9.03 7.89 13.09
C LEU A 91 -9.05 8.60 11.73
N GLU A 92 -8.14 9.56 11.57
CA GLU A 92 -8.10 10.47 10.45
C GLU A 92 -6.67 10.64 9.94
N VAL A 93 -6.51 11.17 8.73
CA VAL A 93 -5.19 11.41 8.15
C VAL A 93 -4.78 12.87 8.32
N ALA A 94 -3.58 13.11 8.86
CA ALA A 94 -3.01 14.46 9.04
C ALA A 94 -2.13 14.91 7.86
N ALA A 95 -1.32 13.99 7.35
CA ALA A 95 -0.35 14.23 6.31
C ALA A 95 -0.17 12.98 5.44
N GLY A 96 0.10 13.14 4.16
CA GLY A 96 0.36 12.03 3.24
C GLY A 96 1.73 12.15 2.59
N GLU A 97 2.36 11.03 2.29
CA GLU A 97 3.62 11.01 1.54
C GLU A 97 3.41 11.46 0.09
N SER A 98 4.40 12.13 -0.47
CA SER A 98 4.47 12.48 -1.90
C SER A 98 5.87 12.21 -2.40
N PHE A 99 5.98 11.42 -3.47
CA PHE A 99 7.24 11.10 -4.14
C PHE A 99 7.58 12.07 -5.30
N ASN A 100 6.75 13.08 -5.59
CA ASN A 100 7.03 14.14 -6.59
C ASN A 100 6.94 15.56 -6.01
N GLY A 101 6.50 15.71 -4.76
CA GLY A 101 6.40 16.98 -4.05
C GLY A 101 5.13 17.79 -4.30
N GLU A 102 4.25 17.36 -5.21
CA GLU A 102 3.02 18.07 -5.60
C GLU A 102 1.76 17.39 -5.05
N ASP A 103 1.47 16.18 -5.51
CA ASP A 103 0.36 15.34 -5.11
C ASP A 103 0.87 14.04 -4.45
N GLY A 104 0.04 13.42 -3.60
CA GLY A 104 0.39 12.13 -3.02
C GLY A 104 0.49 11.14 -4.17
N ILE A 105 1.69 10.61 -4.45
CA ILE A 105 1.83 9.75 -5.62
C ILE A 105 0.99 8.52 -5.37
N SER A 106 -0.07 8.43 -6.16
CA SER A 106 -0.83 7.21 -6.28
C SER A 106 -0.18 6.35 -7.35
N TYR A 107 -0.16 5.04 -7.13
CA TYR A 107 0.19 4.10 -8.17
C TYR A 107 -1.07 3.41 -8.67
N TYR A 108 -1.02 3.03 -9.95
CA TYR A 108 -2.06 2.24 -10.58
C TYR A 108 -1.72 0.77 -10.42
N VAL A 109 -2.68 -0.01 -9.91
CA VAL A 109 -2.62 -1.47 -9.95
C VAL A 109 -3.27 -1.93 -11.24
N VAL A 110 -2.54 -2.74 -12.01
CA VAL A 110 -2.95 -3.20 -13.34
C VAL A 110 -2.96 -4.72 -13.39
N ALA A 111 -3.80 -5.26 -14.26
CA ALA A 111 -3.75 -6.67 -14.66
C ALA A 111 -2.97 -6.76 -15.97
N LEU A 112 -1.90 -7.55 -15.96
CA LEU A 112 -0.96 -7.67 -17.07
C LEU A 112 -0.98 -9.09 -17.62
N ALA A 113 -0.94 -9.21 -18.93
CA ALA A 113 -0.90 -10.49 -19.62
C ALA A 113 0.04 -10.42 -20.82
N ARG A 114 0.40 -11.57 -21.37
CA ARG A 114 1.12 -11.65 -22.64
C ARG A 114 0.18 -11.35 -23.80
N ARG A 115 0.70 -10.72 -24.85
CA ARG A 115 -0.05 -10.49 -26.10
C ARG A 115 -0.43 -11.79 -26.81
N SER A 116 0.38 -12.84 -26.63
CA SER A 116 0.07 -14.18 -27.16
C SER A 116 -1.23 -14.76 -26.59
N SER A 117 -1.67 -14.32 -25.40
CA SER A 117 -2.97 -14.65 -24.79
C SER A 117 -4.09 -13.79 -25.41
N GLY A 118 -4.39 -14.03 -26.69
CA GLY A 118 -5.20 -13.14 -27.52
C GLY A 118 -6.65 -12.94 -27.07
N ASP A 119 -7.30 -13.99 -26.56
CA ASP A 119 -8.70 -14.00 -26.11
C ASP A 119 -8.88 -13.63 -24.63
N LEU A 120 -7.78 -13.46 -23.88
CA LEU A 120 -7.86 -13.17 -22.44
C LEU A 120 -8.45 -11.79 -22.17
N SER A 121 -9.48 -11.76 -21.32
CA SER A 121 -10.19 -10.55 -20.90
C SER A 121 -10.39 -10.54 -19.38
N LEU A 122 -10.38 -9.36 -18.77
CA LEU A 122 -10.69 -9.19 -17.34
C LEU A 122 -12.11 -9.57 -16.95
N LEU A 123 -13.00 -9.75 -17.93
CA LEU A 123 -14.39 -10.17 -17.71
C LEU A 123 -14.55 -11.71 -17.73
N GLU A 124 -13.53 -12.45 -18.16
CA GLU A 124 -13.56 -13.90 -18.36
C GLU A 124 -12.33 -14.56 -17.74
N MET A 125 -12.17 -14.35 -16.42
CA MET A 125 -11.03 -14.84 -15.64
C MET A 125 -11.23 -16.21 -14.98
N HIS A 126 -12.45 -16.76 -15.03
CA HIS A 126 -12.74 -18.09 -14.49
C HIS A 126 -11.90 -19.16 -15.19
N GLU A 127 -11.33 -20.10 -14.43
CA GLU A 127 -10.44 -21.18 -14.90
C GLU A 127 -9.13 -20.71 -15.57
N ARG A 128 -8.85 -19.40 -15.60
CA ARG A 128 -7.55 -18.87 -16.04
C ARG A 128 -6.53 -19.01 -14.92
N SER A 129 -5.25 -18.91 -15.28
CA SER A 129 -4.14 -18.99 -14.32
C SER A 129 -3.64 -17.61 -13.90
N SER A 130 -3.28 -17.44 -12.63
CA SER A 130 -2.96 -16.11 -12.07
C SER A 130 -1.67 -16.06 -11.24
N CYS A 131 -0.96 -14.93 -11.34
CA CYS A 131 0.30 -14.67 -10.66
C CYS A 131 0.12 -13.48 -9.70
N HIS A 132 0.30 -13.73 -8.40
CA HIS A 132 0.10 -12.75 -7.36
C HIS A 132 1.42 -12.50 -6.62
N PRO A 133 1.79 -11.22 -6.35
CA PRO A 133 2.95 -10.88 -5.53
C PRO A 133 3.00 -11.58 -4.16
N GLY A 134 1.84 -11.84 -3.56
CA GLY A 134 1.71 -12.49 -2.26
C GLY A 134 0.31 -12.32 -1.68
N ILE A 135 -0.05 -13.23 -0.78
CA ILE A 135 -1.31 -13.17 -0.01
C ILE A 135 -1.39 -11.85 0.78
N ARG A 136 -2.58 -11.25 0.87
CA ARG A 136 -2.85 -9.99 1.60
C ARG A 136 -2.02 -8.77 1.19
N THR A 137 -1.31 -8.82 0.07
CA THR A 137 -0.66 -7.63 -0.49
C THR A 137 -1.68 -6.71 -1.15
N THR A 138 -1.52 -5.39 -1.03
CA THR A 138 -2.42 -4.41 -1.67
C THR A 138 -2.54 -4.65 -3.18
N VAL A 139 -1.40 -4.76 -3.85
CA VAL A 139 -1.30 -4.89 -5.31
C VAL A 139 -1.77 -6.25 -5.80
N GLY A 140 -1.36 -7.30 -5.10
CA GLY A 140 -1.51 -8.68 -5.55
C GLY A 140 -2.75 -9.38 -5.05
N TRP A 141 -3.38 -8.89 -3.98
CA TRP A 141 -4.51 -9.54 -3.35
C TRP A 141 -5.68 -8.59 -3.14
N THR A 142 -5.49 -7.52 -2.35
CA THR A 142 -6.57 -6.60 -1.98
C THR A 142 -7.25 -6.00 -3.22
N VAL A 143 -6.49 -5.38 -4.12
CA VAL A 143 -7.05 -4.77 -5.34
C VAL A 143 -7.70 -5.78 -6.29
N PRO A 144 -7.01 -6.83 -6.77
CA PRO A 144 -7.60 -7.71 -7.77
C PRO A 144 -8.78 -8.50 -7.21
N ILE A 145 -8.72 -9.00 -5.98
CA ILE A 145 -9.82 -9.77 -5.41
C ILE A 145 -11.00 -8.85 -5.07
N GLY A 146 -10.75 -7.65 -4.54
CA GLY A 146 -11.79 -6.64 -4.34
C GLY A 146 -12.44 -6.21 -5.65
N PHE A 147 -11.69 -6.11 -6.75
CA PHE A 147 -12.23 -5.86 -8.09
C PHE A 147 -13.16 -7.01 -8.54
N LEU A 148 -12.77 -8.27 -8.35
CA LEU A 148 -13.59 -9.43 -8.73
C LEU A 148 -14.89 -9.49 -7.91
N VAL A 149 -14.85 -9.17 -6.61
CA VAL A 149 -16.06 -9.07 -5.77
C VAL A 149 -16.97 -7.94 -6.26
N ASN A 150 -16.41 -6.74 -6.46
CA ASN A 150 -17.18 -5.56 -6.86
C ASN A 150 -17.79 -5.67 -8.26
N THR A 151 -17.17 -6.46 -9.15
CA THR A 151 -17.71 -6.78 -10.48
C THR A 151 -18.57 -8.04 -10.50
N SER A 152 -18.85 -8.64 -9.32
CA SER A 152 -19.65 -9.86 -9.15
C SER A 152 -19.14 -11.06 -9.94
N GLN A 153 -17.83 -11.11 -10.23
CA GLN A 153 -17.18 -12.28 -10.82
C GLN A 153 -16.95 -13.38 -9.78
N ILE A 154 -16.76 -12.99 -8.52
CA ILE A 154 -16.75 -13.90 -7.37
C ILE A 154 -17.75 -13.40 -6.32
N SER A 155 -18.26 -14.33 -5.52
CA SER A 155 -19.08 -14.03 -4.35
C SER A 155 -18.43 -14.67 -3.13
N VAL A 156 -18.27 -13.89 -2.07
CA VAL A 156 -17.72 -14.35 -0.81
C VAL A 156 -18.87 -14.46 0.19
N ASP A 157 -18.99 -15.61 0.84
CA ASP A 157 -20.03 -15.86 1.83
C ASP A 157 -19.69 -15.23 3.19
N GLU A 158 -20.57 -15.40 4.17
CA GLU A 158 -20.37 -14.89 5.54
C GLU A 158 -19.15 -15.50 6.25
N GLN A 159 -18.53 -16.56 5.70
CA GLN A 159 -17.32 -17.17 6.28
C GLN A 159 -16.04 -16.45 5.83
N CYS A 160 -16.12 -15.57 4.83
CA CYS A 160 -15.04 -14.70 4.38
C CYS A 160 -13.76 -15.44 4.00
N ASN A 161 -13.91 -16.65 3.46
CA ASN A 161 -12.79 -17.48 3.07
C ASN A 161 -12.31 -17.13 1.66
N PHE A 162 -11.63 -15.99 1.54
CA PHE A 162 -11.09 -15.51 0.28
C PHE A 162 -10.15 -16.52 -0.41
N PRO A 163 -9.20 -17.19 0.27
CA PRO A 163 -8.38 -18.22 -0.37
C PRO A 163 -9.23 -19.32 -1.02
N TYR A 164 -10.27 -19.80 -0.35
CA TYR A 164 -11.14 -20.82 -0.92
C TYR A 164 -11.88 -20.33 -2.18
N VAL A 165 -12.49 -19.15 -2.12
CA VAL A 165 -13.24 -18.57 -3.26
C VAL A 165 -12.31 -18.29 -4.44
N VAL A 166 -11.11 -17.75 -4.18
CA VAL A 166 -10.12 -17.47 -5.23
C VAL A 166 -9.61 -18.77 -5.87
N GLY A 167 -9.40 -19.82 -5.08
CA GLY A 167 -8.98 -21.13 -5.58
C GLY A 167 -10.09 -21.90 -6.32
N ASP A 168 -11.37 -21.59 -6.09
CA ASP A 168 -12.49 -22.11 -6.89
C ASP A 168 -12.69 -21.31 -8.19
N PHE A 169 -12.26 -20.05 -8.21
CA PHE A 169 -12.42 -19.17 -9.38
C PHE A 169 -11.32 -19.34 -10.43
N PHE A 170 -10.05 -19.31 -10.03
CA PHE A 170 -8.90 -19.51 -10.91
C PHE A 170 -8.54 -20.99 -11.01
N GLY A 171 -8.12 -21.43 -12.20
CA GLY A 171 -7.73 -22.84 -12.40
C GLY A 171 -6.52 -23.21 -11.52
N TYR A 172 -5.47 -22.39 -11.59
CA TYR A 172 -4.29 -22.49 -10.73
C TYR A 172 -3.58 -21.14 -10.64
N SER A 173 -2.82 -20.93 -9.55
CA SER A 173 -2.19 -19.65 -9.27
C SER A 173 -0.82 -19.82 -8.62
N CYS A 174 -0.06 -18.72 -8.57
CA CYS A 174 0.99 -18.55 -7.59
C CYS A 174 0.59 -17.42 -6.63
N VAL A 175 0.32 -17.78 -5.37
CA VAL A 175 0.01 -16.87 -4.27
C VAL A 175 0.96 -17.15 -3.10
N PRO A 176 2.18 -16.58 -3.13
CA PRO A 176 3.15 -16.74 -2.05
C PRO A 176 2.55 -16.42 -0.68
N GLY A 177 2.82 -17.28 0.30
CA GLY A 177 2.36 -17.15 1.67
C GLY A 177 0.96 -17.67 1.96
N VAL A 178 0.18 -18.07 0.96
CA VAL A 178 -1.19 -18.56 1.17
C VAL A 178 -1.25 -19.87 1.96
N LYS A 179 -0.12 -20.55 2.13
CA LYS A 179 0.05 -21.78 2.92
C LYS A 179 0.78 -21.57 4.23
N ASP A 180 1.22 -20.36 4.52
CA ASP A 180 1.92 -20.07 5.76
C ASP A 180 0.96 -20.25 6.94
N PRO A 181 1.42 -20.69 8.13
CA PRO A 181 0.55 -20.93 9.28
C PRO A 181 -0.29 -19.73 9.72
N GLU A 182 0.16 -18.51 9.40
CA GLU A 182 -0.58 -17.26 9.63
C GLU A 182 -1.84 -17.14 8.75
N HIS A 183 -1.77 -17.61 7.51
CA HIS A 183 -2.84 -17.49 6.50
C HIS A 183 -3.60 -18.80 6.26
N ASP A 184 -3.03 -19.95 6.64
CA ASP A 184 -3.63 -21.28 6.55
C ASP A 184 -3.51 -22.05 7.88
N PRO A 185 -4.03 -21.52 9.00
CA PRO A 185 -3.89 -22.14 10.32
C PRO A 185 -4.54 -23.53 10.40
N LYS A 186 -5.50 -23.83 9.51
CA LYS A 186 -6.19 -25.12 9.41
C LYS A 186 -5.58 -26.06 8.35
N GLY A 187 -4.64 -25.58 7.55
CA GLY A 187 -4.01 -26.35 6.47
C GLY A 187 -4.97 -26.75 5.35
N ASN A 188 -6.02 -25.97 5.12
CA ASN A 188 -7.12 -26.29 4.21
C ASN A 188 -7.34 -25.26 3.09
N ASN A 189 -6.48 -24.25 2.95
CA ASN A 189 -6.53 -23.40 1.76
C ASN A 189 -6.40 -24.28 0.49
N PRO A 190 -6.91 -23.87 -0.68
CA PRO A 190 -6.78 -24.66 -1.90
C PRO A 190 -5.31 -24.88 -2.30
N LYS A 191 -5.00 -26.05 -2.89
CA LYS A 191 -3.61 -26.38 -3.29
C LYS A 191 -3.21 -25.68 -4.59
N ASN A 192 -4.17 -25.48 -5.49
CA ASN A 192 -3.97 -24.83 -6.77
C ASN A 192 -3.46 -23.39 -6.66
N LEU A 193 -3.63 -22.74 -5.51
CA LEU A 193 -3.07 -21.41 -5.25
C LEU A 193 -1.53 -21.35 -5.18
N CYS A 194 -0.86 -22.50 -5.14
CA CYS A 194 0.60 -22.60 -5.15
C CYS A 194 1.15 -23.35 -6.37
N GLU A 195 0.31 -23.75 -7.32
CA GLU A 195 0.72 -24.63 -8.42
C GLU A 195 1.56 -23.93 -9.50
N ALA A 196 1.43 -22.60 -9.66
CA ALA A 196 2.31 -21.84 -10.55
C ALA A 196 3.61 -21.36 -9.86
N CYS A 197 3.75 -21.53 -8.54
CA CYS A 197 4.95 -21.13 -7.80
C CYS A 197 6.11 -22.12 -8.03
N ILE A 198 7.35 -21.65 -7.94
CA ILE A 198 8.54 -22.43 -8.38
C ILE A 198 9.66 -22.53 -7.35
N GLY A 199 9.50 -21.96 -6.16
CA GLY A 199 10.49 -22.02 -5.08
C GLY A 199 11.84 -21.40 -5.46
N ASP A 200 12.88 -21.86 -4.75
CA ASP A 200 14.29 -21.53 -5.01
C ASP A 200 14.87 -22.41 -6.13
N ASP A 201 16.14 -22.20 -6.48
CA ASP A 201 16.81 -22.98 -7.55
C ASP A 201 16.94 -24.48 -7.26
N ASN A 202 16.59 -24.94 -6.05
CA ASN A 202 16.58 -26.34 -5.66
C ASN A 202 15.14 -26.85 -5.39
N ASP A 203 14.12 -26.17 -5.91
CA ASP A 203 12.70 -26.48 -5.74
C ASP A 203 12.26 -26.55 -4.26
N ARG A 204 12.93 -25.78 -3.39
CA ARG A 204 12.52 -25.62 -1.98
C ARG A 204 11.83 -24.28 -1.80
N HIS A 205 11.13 -24.09 -0.67
CA HIS A 205 10.44 -22.83 -0.37
C HIS A 205 9.37 -22.46 -1.41
N ILE A 206 8.82 -23.46 -2.12
CA ILE A 206 7.70 -23.26 -3.04
C ILE A 206 6.56 -22.60 -2.27
N CYS A 207 6.06 -21.49 -2.83
CA CYS A 207 4.96 -20.69 -2.29
C CYS A 207 5.28 -20.00 -0.95
N ALA A 208 6.55 -19.90 -0.55
CA ALA A 208 6.93 -19.19 0.68
C ALA A 208 6.75 -17.67 0.54
N ASN A 209 6.32 -16.99 1.61
CA ASN A 209 6.13 -15.53 1.62
C ASN A 209 7.44 -14.74 1.77
N ASN A 210 8.42 -15.02 0.92
CA ASN A 210 9.71 -14.33 0.91
C ASN A 210 10.46 -14.54 -0.41
N PRO A 211 11.53 -13.77 -0.68
CA PRO A 211 12.28 -13.85 -1.95
C PRO A 211 12.97 -15.19 -2.26
N ARG A 212 12.88 -16.22 -1.41
CA ARG A 212 13.30 -17.58 -1.80
C ARG A 212 12.32 -18.23 -2.77
N GLU A 213 11.06 -17.84 -2.75
CA GLU A 213 10.12 -18.13 -3.84
C GLU A 213 10.41 -17.15 -5.00
N ARG A 214 10.83 -17.65 -6.15
CA ARG A 214 11.22 -16.81 -7.28
C ARG A 214 10.03 -16.07 -7.92
N HIS A 215 8.80 -16.52 -7.69
CA HIS A 215 7.58 -15.80 -8.07
C HIS A 215 7.02 -14.88 -6.98
N TYR A 216 7.77 -14.65 -5.90
CA TYR A 216 7.40 -13.70 -4.83
C TYR A 216 7.59 -12.24 -5.24
N GLY A 217 6.66 -11.39 -4.77
CA GLY A 217 6.68 -9.95 -5.00
C GLY A 217 6.29 -9.59 -6.44
N GLU A 218 6.27 -8.29 -6.74
CA GLU A 218 5.78 -7.81 -8.03
C GLU A 218 6.66 -8.26 -9.22
N ALA A 219 7.99 -8.30 -9.03
CA ALA A 219 8.91 -8.83 -10.03
C ALA A 219 8.68 -10.33 -10.27
N GLY A 220 8.46 -11.11 -9.20
CA GLY A 220 8.17 -12.53 -9.30
C GLY A 220 6.82 -12.82 -9.96
N ALA A 221 5.79 -12.02 -9.70
CA ALA A 221 4.51 -12.14 -10.38
C ALA A 221 4.61 -11.83 -11.89
N LEU A 222 5.41 -10.81 -12.26
CA LEU A 222 5.72 -10.54 -13.67
C LEU A 222 6.49 -11.71 -14.31
N ARG A 223 7.49 -12.24 -13.61
CA ARG A 223 8.27 -13.42 -14.03
C ARG A 223 7.36 -14.64 -14.29
N CYS A 224 6.40 -14.90 -13.42
CA CYS A 224 5.43 -15.99 -13.55
C CYS A 224 4.66 -15.94 -14.89
N VAL A 225 4.23 -14.75 -15.32
CA VAL A 225 3.61 -14.57 -16.65
C VAL A 225 4.63 -14.67 -17.79
N ALA A 226 5.83 -14.09 -17.63
CA ALA A 226 6.89 -14.15 -18.63
C ALA A 226 7.34 -15.60 -18.92
N GLU A 227 7.41 -16.44 -17.88
CA GLU A 227 7.77 -17.86 -17.96
C GLU A 227 6.60 -18.75 -18.42
N ASN A 228 5.45 -18.19 -18.84
CA ASN A 228 4.26 -18.92 -19.27
C ASN A 228 3.59 -19.78 -18.17
N LEU A 229 3.84 -19.49 -16.89
CA LEU A 229 3.28 -20.25 -15.77
C LEU A 229 1.97 -19.67 -15.24
N GLY A 230 1.62 -18.45 -15.65
CA GLY A 230 0.29 -17.88 -15.46
C GLY A 230 -0.16 -17.02 -16.64
N ASP A 231 -1.47 -16.82 -16.76
CA ASP A 231 -2.09 -16.02 -17.83
C ASP A 231 -2.09 -14.53 -17.49
N VAL A 232 -2.32 -14.20 -16.21
CA VAL A 232 -2.44 -12.82 -15.71
C VAL A 232 -1.58 -12.58 -14.47
N ALA A 233 -0.91 -11.44 -14.41
CA ALA A 233 -0.21 -10.95 -13.22
C ALA A 233 -0.85 -9.65 -12.72
N PHE A 234 -0.98 -9.54 -11.40
CA PHE A 234 -1.45 -8.32 -10.75
C PHE A 234 -0.28 -7.56 -10.15
N VAL A 235 0.05 -6.41 -10.73
CA VAL A 235 1.27 -5.64 -10.42
C VAL A 235 1.01 -4.13 -10.47
N LYS A 236 1.94 -3.30 -9.99
CA LYS A 236 1.95 -1.88 -10.29
C LYS A 236 2.24 -1.64 -11.76
N HIS A 237 1.69 -0.54 -12.29
CA HIS A 237 1.99 -0.05 -13.64
C HIS A 237 3.49 0.20 -13.91
N THR A 238 4.32 0.41 -12.89
CA THR A 238 5.77 0.63 -13.05
C THR A 238 6.59 -0.67 -13.14
N THR A 239 6.05 -1.79 -12.66
CA THR A 239 6.80 -3.03 -12.41
C THR A 239 7.53 -3.56 -13.64
N VAL A 240 6.92 -3.47 -14.83
CA VAL A 240 7.58 -3.87 -16.08
C VAL A 240 8.82 -2.99 -16.33
N PHE A 241 8.66 -1.67 -16.24
CA PHE A 241 9.74 -0.72 -16.45
C PHE A 241 10.86 -0.88 -15.43
N ASP A 242 10.57 -1.34 -14.22
CA ASP A 242 11.56 -1.60 -13.17
C ASP A 242 12.37 -2.87 -13.42
N ASN A 243 11.92 -3.77 -14.30
CA ASN A 243 12.57 -5.05 -14.58
C ASN A 243 13.22 -5.15 -15.97
N ILE A 244 12.90 -4.29 -16.92
CA ILE A 244 13.50 -4.31 -18.27
C ILE A 244 14.70 -3.36 -18.40
N ASN A 245 15.30 -3.31 -19.60
CA ASN A 245 16.37 -2.36 -19.96
C ASN A 245 17.60 -2.42 -19.03
N GLY A 246 17.97 -3.64 -18.58
CA GLY A 246 19.16 -3.87 -17.74
C GLY A 246 19.01 -3.48 -16.27
N ARG A 247 17.80 -3.12 -15.83
CA ARG A 247 17.49 -2.85 -14.40
C ARG A 247 17.38 -4.15 -13.60
N ASN A 248 16.91 -5.22 -14.23
CA ASN A 248 17.04 -6.59 -13.72
C ASN A 248 18.03 -7.37 -14.63
N GLN A 249 18.96 -8.10 -14.01
CA GLN A 249 19.99 -8.89 -14.69
C GLN A 249 19.68 -10.39 -14.73
N GLU A 250 18.54 -10.79 -14.17
CA GLU A 250 18.07 -12.17 -14.26
C GLU A 250 17.69 -12.54 -15.70
N SER A 251 17.94 -13.79 -16.08
CA SER A 251 17.74 -14.28 -17.46
C SER A 251 16.31 -14.09 -17.96
N TRP A 252 15.30 -14.31 -17.12
CA TRP A 252 13.89 -14.18 -17.49
C TRP A 252 13.50 -12.76 -17.92
N ALA A 253 14.19 -11.75 -17.38
CA ALA A 253 13.90 -10.34 -17.65
C ALA A 253 14.64 -9.82 -18.89
N LEU A 254 15.72 -10.49 -19.31
CA LEU A 254 16.51 -10.12 -20.49
C LEU A 254 15.76 -10.40 -21.79
N ASP A 255 14.92 -11.44 -21.81
CA ASP A 255 14.16 -11.88 -22.98
C ASP A 255 12.77 -11.24 -23.07
N LEU A 256 12.38 -10.42 -22.09
CA LEU A 256 11.05 -9.82 -22.01
C LEU A 256 11.00 -8.45 -22.69
N GLU A 257 10.20 -8.31 -23.76
CA GLU A 257 9.96 -7.03 -24.44
C GLU A 257 8.65 -6.37 -24.01
N LEU A 258 8.56 -5.03 -24.12
CA LEU A 258 7.33 -4.29 -23.80
C LEU A 258 6.18 -4.70 -24.73
N GLU A 259 6.53 -5.00 -25.98
CA GLU A 259 5.66 -5.41 -27.06
C GLU A 259 5.03 -6.78 -26.78
N ASP A 260 5.66 -7.64 -25.98
CA ASP A 260 5.12 -8.96 -25.62
C ASP A 260 3.99 -8.89 -24.59
N LEU A 261 3.77 -7.71 -24.00
CA LEU A 261 2.84 -7.52 -22.89
C LEU A 261 1.69 -6.58 -23.26
N LYS A 262 0.56 -6.78 -22.58
CA LYS A 262 -0.63 -5.94 -22.65
C LYS A 262 -1.24 -5.76 -21.27
N LEU A 263 -1.91 -4.63 -21.08
CA LEU A 263 -2.82 -4.44 -19.94
C LEU A 263 -4.18 -5.00 -20.31
N LEU A 264 -4.84 -5.63 -19.34
CA LEU A 264 -6.24 -5.98 -19.43
C LEU A 264 -7.04 -4.89 -18.72
N CYS A 265 -8.11 -4.41 -19.35
CA CYS A 265 -8.87 -3.26 -18.87
C CYS A 265 -10.23 -3.68 -18.29
N PRO A 266 -10.75 -2.94 -17.29
CA PRO A 266 -12.07 -3.23 -16.71
C PRO A 266 -13.24 -3.23 -17.71
N ASP A 267 -13.10 -2.58 -18.87
CA ASP A 267 -14.10 -2.58 -19.95
C ASP A 267 -14.04 -3.84 -20.85
N GLY A 268 -13.18 -4.80 -20.51
CA GLY A 268 -12.99 -6.06 -21.22
C GLY A 268 -12.02 -5.99 -22.40
N LYS A 269 -11.50 -4.81 -22.75
CA LYS A 269 -10.49 -4.64 -23.80
C LYS A 269 -9.08 -4.84 -23.25
N ASP A 270 -8.10 -4.81 -24.16
CA ASP A 270 -6.70 -4.62 -23.81
C ASP A 270 -6.19 -3.23 -24.18
N ALA A 271 -5.05 -2.86 -23.59
CA ALA A 271 -4.37 -1.61 -23.86
C ALA A 271 -2.84 -1.74 -23.78
N SER A 272 -2.15 -0.70 -24.22
CA SER A 272 -0.70 -0.58 -24.05
C SER A 272 -0.33 -0.36 -22.59
N LEU A 273 0.89 -0.74 -22.19
CA LEU A 273 1.44 -0.50 -20.84
C LEU A 273 1.46 0.99 -20.47
N PHE A 274 1.52 1.87 -21.47
CA PHE A 274 1.49 3.33 -21.29
C PHE A 274 0.09 3.90 -21.01
N ASP A 275 -0.99 3.13 -21.26
CA ASP A 275 -2.38 3.57 -21.08
C ASP A 275 -2.94 3.25 -19.68
N HIS A 276 -2.09 2.90 -18.71
CA HIS A 276 -2.48 2.50 -17.35
C HIS A 276 -3.41 3.50 -16.65
N GLN A 277 -3.31 4.81 -16.91
CA GLN A 277 -4.22 5.81 -16.34
C GLN A 277 -5.68 5.61 -16.73
N ARG A 278 -5.95 4.95 -17.86
CA ARG A 278 -7.29 4.59 -18.33
C ARG A 278 -7.59 3.09 -18.17
N CYS A 279 -6.55 2.27 -18.06
CA CYS A 279 -6.64 0.82 -17.97
C CYS A 279 -5.94 0.33 -16.69
N HIS A 280 -6.67 0.36 -15.57
CA HIS A 280 -6.21 -0.09 -14.26
C HIS A 280 -7.39 -0.62 -13.43
N LEU A 281 -7.08 -1.38 -12.38
CA LEU A 281 -8.07 -1.93 -11.45
C LEU A 281 -8.43 -0.92 -10.35
N ALA A 282 -7.41 -0.26 -9.79
CA ALA A 282 -7.57 0.78 -8.79
C ALA A 282 -6.38 1.75 -8.77
N VAL A 283 -6.64 2.95 -8.25
CA VAL A 283 -5.63 3.96 -7.92
C VAL A 283 -5.38 3.88 -6.43
N VAL A 284 -4.19 3.46 -6.02
CA VAL A 284 -3.82 3.31 -4.60
C VAL A 284 -2.95 4.49 -4.18
N PRO A 285 -3.32 5.27 -3.15
CA PRO A 285 -2.53 6.42 -2.73
C PRO A 285 -1.25 6.00 -2.00
N ALA A 286 -0.38 6.97 -1.76
CA ALA A 286 0.77 6.79 -0.89
C ALA A 286 0.37 6.59 0.59
N ASN A 287 1.34 6.18 1.42
CA ASN A 287 1.15 6.05 2.86
C ASN A 287 0.84 7.41 3.50
N ALA A 288 0.25 7.36 4.68
CA ALA A 288 -0.15 8.58 5.37
C ALA A 288 -0.07 8.47 6.89
N VAL A 289 0.02 9.63 7.51
CA VAL A 289 0.10 9.79 8.96
C VAL A 289 -1.30 9.80 9.54
N VAL A 290 -1.65 8.71 10.20
CA VAL A 290 -2.93 8.51 10.89
C VAL A 290 -2.85 9.09 12.29
N VAL A 291 -3.92 9.78 12.70
CA VAL A 291 -4.05 10.53 13.95
C VAL A 291 -5.49 10.50 14.45
N ARG A 292 -5.73 10.99 15.68
CA ARG A 292 -7.09 11.38 16.07
C ARG A 292 -7.55 12.65 15.33
N PRO A 293 -8.85 12.85 15.08
CA PRO A 293 -9.36 14.06 14.42
C PRO A 293 -8.88 15.38 15.07
N SER A 294 -8.77 15.42 16.40
CA SER A 294 -8.30 16.58 17.17
C SER A 294 -6.82 16.91 16.95
N ASP A 295 -6.01 15.96 16.49
CA ASP A 295 -4.56 16.07 16.40
C ASP A 295 -4.04 16.42 14.99
N LYS A 296 -4.89 16.37 13.96
CA LYS A 296 -4.55 16.64 12.55
C LYS A 296 -3.65 17.87 12.36
N CYS A 297 -4.08 19.03 12.88
CA CYS A 297 -3.33 20.27 12.69
C CYS A 297 -2.00 20.28 13.45
N ARG A 298 -1.98 19.72 14.66
CA ARG A 298 -0.81 19.75 15.56
C ARG A 298 0.30 18.86 15.01
N VAL A 299 -0.05 17.64 14.60
CA VAL A 299 0.89 16.66 14.00
C VAL A 299 1.41 17.17 12.67
N TYR A 300 0.54 17.65 11.77
CA TYR A 300 0.99 18.22 10.49
C TYR A 300 1.96 19.39 10.68
N LYS A 301 1.67 20.34 11.58
CA LYS A 301 2.57 21.48 11.84
C LYS A 301 3.93 21.07 12.40
N PHE A 302 4.00 19.97 13.13
CA PHE A 302 5.28 19.43 13.58
C PHE A 302 6.04 18.79 12.41
N LEU A 303 5.36 17.94 11.62
CA LEU A 303 5.94 17.33 10.43
C LEU A 303 6.43 18.36 9.42
N GLU A 304 5.68 19.44 9.21
CA GLU A 304 6.10 20.58 8.38
C GLU A 304 7.44 21.17 8.84
N ARG A 305 7.63 21.37 10.15
CA ARG A 305 8.91 21.89 10.67
C ARG A 305 10.03 20.88 10.53
N VAL A 306 9.77 19.61 10.84
CA VAL A 306 10.75 18.53 10.77
C VAL A 306 11.20 18.31 9.33
N GLN A 307 10.28 18.22 8.36
CA GLN A 307 10.64 18.03 6.96
C GLN A 307 11.36 19.25 6.37
N ASN A 308 11.05 20.47 6.81
CA ASN A 308 11.77 21.67 6.35
C ASN A 308 13.26 21.67 6.75
N VAL A 309 13.62 20.93 7.80
CA VAL A 309 15.01 20.80 8.25
C VAL A 309 15.66 19.53 7.70
N PHE A 310 14.96 18.39 7.74
CA PHE A 310 15.55 17.08 7.47
C PHE A 310 15.07 16.40 6.18
N GLY A 311 14.12 16.98 5.45
CA GLY A 311 13.54 16.36 4.25
C GLY A 311 14.53 16.24 3.09
N ASN A 312 15.32 17.29 2.84
CA ASN A 312 16.33 17.33 1.78
C ASN A 312 17.77 17.30 2.32
N ALA A 313 17.96 16.82 3.55
CA ALA A 313 19.28 16.79 4.17
C ALA A 313 20.19 15.77 3.47
N THR A 314 21.35 16.24 2.98
CA THR A 314 22.39 15.41 2.35
C THR A 314 23.49 14.98 3.32
N GLN A 315 23.51 15.55 4.52
CA GLN A 315 24.43 15.24 5.61
C GLN A 315 23.67 15.20 6.94
N GLY A 316 24.12 14.37 7.88
CA GLY A 316 23.45 14.18 9.16
C GLY A 316 22.17 13.35 9.05
N PHE A 317 21.17 13.68 9.86
CA PHE A 317 19.89 12.98 9.88
C PHE A 317 19.03 13.36 8.65
N SER A 318 18.52 12.35 7.94
CA SER A 318 17.62 12.50 6.80
C SER A 318 16.28 11.83 7.10
N LEU A 319 15.18 12.58 6.96
CA LEU A 319 13.84 12.11 7.32
C LEU A 319 13.38 10.95 6.43
N PHE A 320 13.61 11.09 5.12
CA PHE A 320 13.15 10.16 4.09
C PHE A 320 14.26 9.24 3.59
N SER A 321 15.25 8.93 4.46
CA SER A 321 16.26 7.91 4.16
C SER A 321 16.36 6.90 5.29
N SER A 322 16.38 5.62 4.94
CA SER A 322 16.53 4.51 5.89
C SER A 322 17.95 3.94 5.92
N ARG A 323 18.88 4.61 5.25
CA ARG A 323 20.31 4.25 5.27
C ARG A 323 20.81 4.22 6.72
N GLY A 324 21.33 3.07 7.14
CA GLY A 324 21.89 2.86 8.48
C GLY A 324 20.96 2.15 9.46
N TYR A 325 19.69 1.90 9.10
CA TYR A 325 18.71 1.24 9.97
C TYR A 325 18.50 -0.26 9.67
N GLY A 326 19.25 -0.81 8.70
CA GLY A 326 19.19 -2.23 8.35
C GLY A 326 17.95 -2.67 7.57
N ALA A 327 17.05 -1.75 7.24
CA ALA A 327 15.85 -1.97 6.44
C ALA A 327 15.59 -0.75 5.53
N LYS A 328 14.74 -0.95 4.51
CA LYS A 328 14.22 0.13 3.65
C LYS A 328 12.91 0.67 4.21
N ASP A 329 12.54 1.88 3.79
CA ASP A 329 11.23 2.49 4.08
C ASP A 329 10.89 2.54 5.59
N VAL A 330 11.91 2.75 6.44
CA VAL A 330 11.78 2.84 7.89
C VAL A 330 11.11 4.17 8.26
N LEU A 331 9.99 4.12 8.98
CA LEU A 331 9.06 5.23 9.30
C LEU A 331 8.33 5.83 8.09
N PHE A 332 9.07 6.28 7.10
CA PHE A 332 8.59 6.89 5.87
C PHE A 332 9.25 6.18 4.70
N SER A 333 8.59 6.13 3.55
CA SER A 333 9.20 5.59 2.35
C SER A 333 10.45 6.36 1.97
N ASP A 334 11.48 5.63 1.53
CA ASP A 334 12.74 6.20 1.05
C ASP A 334 12.54 7.02 -0.25
N ALA A 335 11.40 6.83 -0.93
CA ALA A 335 11.01 7.59 -2.11
C ALA A 335 10.32 8.93 -1.77
N THR A 336 10.00 9.19 -0.49
CA THR A 336 9.27 10.40 -0.07
C THR A 336 10.10 11.65 -0.32
N GLN A 337 9.54 12.57 -1.11
CA GLN A 337 10.09 13.90 -1.33
C GLN A 337 9.48 14.92 -0.36
N LYS A 338 8.21 14.73 0.03
CA LYS A 338 7.48 15.71 0.87
C LYS A 338 6.32 15.07 1.63
N MET A 339 6.01 15.59 2.82
CA MET A 339 4.74 15.31 3.50
C MET A 339 3.72 16.40 3.19
N LEU A 340 2.66 16.04 2.48
CA LEU A 340 1.57 16.92 2.10
C LEU A 340 0.52 17.01 3.20
N ARG A 341 -0.12 18.17 3.34
CA ARG A 341 -1.23 18.35 4.27
C ARG A 341 -2.47 17.66 3.75
N VAL A 342 -3.13 16.84 4.58
CA VAL A 342 -4.43 16.25 4.23
C VAL A 342 -5.55 17.03 4.93
N LEU A 343 -6.45 17.61 4.13
CA LEU A 343 -7.57 18.41 4.63
C LEU A 343 -8.86 17.59 4.77
N GLY A 344 -9.07 16.59 3.92
CA GLY A 344 -10.26 15.75 3.92
C GLY A 344 -10.19 14.58 4.91
N SER A 345 -11.16 13.67 4.81
CA SER A 345 -11.25 12.43 5.59
C SER A 345 -10.27 11.36 5.10
N TYR A 346 -10.12 10.28 5.86
CA TYR A 346 -9.39 9.08 5.40
C TYR A 346 -9.93 8.54 4.06
N THR A 347 -11.26 8.50 3.85
CA THR A 347 -11.86 8.08 2.56
C THR A 347 -11.51 9.01 1.40
N SER A 348 -11.38 10.31 1.66
CA SER A 348 -10.95 11.27 0.61
C SER A 348 -9.48 11.08 0.24
N TRP A 349 -8.63 10.64 1.17
CA TRP A 349 -7.23 10.29 0.90
C TRP A 349 -7.13 8.98 0.13
N LEU A 350 -7.90 7.96 0.53
CA LEU A 350 -7.97 6.67 -0.15
C LEU A 350 -8.54 6.78 -1.57
N GLY A 351 -9.44 7.75 -1.80
CA GLY A 351 -10.18 7.86 -3.04
C GLY A 351 -11.30 6.83 -3.13
N SER A 352 -12.35 7.16 -3.89
CA SER A 352 -13.56 6.34 -3.96
C SER A 352 -13.29 4.95 -4.55
N SER A 353 -12.50 4.87 -5.63
CA SER A 353 -12.16 3.61 -6.29
C SER A 353 -11.51 2.62 -5.33
N TYR A 354 -10.49 3.04 -4.58
CA TYR A 354 -9.80 2.16 -3.66
C TYR A 354 -10.60 1.89 -2.38
N THR A 355 -11.38 2.86 -1.91
CA THR A 355 -12.32 2.65 -0.80
C THR A 355 -13.32 1.54 -1.12
N THR A 356 -13.89 1.51 -2.33
CA THR A 356 -14.80 0.46 -2.77
C THR A 356 -14.13 -0.91 -2.87
N VAL A 357 -12.85 -0.97 -3.26
CA VAL A 357 -12.07 -2.22 -3.20
C VAL A 357 -11.96 -2.74 -1.78
N LEU A 358 -11.63 -1.88 -0.80
CA LEU A 358 -11.46 -2.29 0.59
C LEU A 358 -12.77 -2.74 1.25
N GLN A 359 -13.89 -2.14 0.86
CA GLN A 359 -15.23 -2.54 1.32
C GLN A 359 -15.57 -4.00 1.02
N ALA A 360 -14.99 -4.57 -0.05
CA ALA A 360 -15.17 -5.99 -0.38
C ALA A 360 -14.66 -6.95 0.72
N PHE A 361 -13.76 -6.48 1.59
CA PHE A 361 -13.12 -7.28 2.65
C PHE A 361 -13.68 -7.04 4.05
N GLU A 362 -14.70 -6.18 4.21
CA GLU A 362 -15.26 -5.85 5.54
C GLU A 362 -15.75 -7.06 6.32
N CYS A 363 -16.14 -8.11 5.60
CA CYS A 363 -16.63 -9.34 6.20
C CYS A 363 -15.54 -10.12 6.96
N GLU A 364 -14.24 -9.88 6.70
CA GLU A 364 -13.13 -10.48 7.46
C GLU A 364 -13.08 -10.02 8.93
N GLY A 365 -13.94 -9.07 9.35
CA GLY A 365 -13.88 -8.50 10.69
C GLY A 365 -12.63 -7.67 10.85
N LEU A 366 -12.46 -6.66 9.98
CA LEU A 366 -11.39 -5.66 10.09
C LEU A 366 -11.42 -4.95 11.46
N CYS A 367 -12.57 -4.99 12.12
CA CYS A 367 -12.85 -4.62 13.51
C CYS A 367 -13.37 -5.86 14.27
#